data_AF-A0A2E8IB41-F1
#
_entry.id   AF-A0A2E8IB41-F1
#
_cell.length_a   1.000
_cell.length_b   1.000
_cell.length_c   1.000
_cell.angle_alpha   90.00
_cell.angle_beta   90.00
_cell.angle_gamma   90.00
#
_symmetry.space_group_name_H-M   'P 1'
#
loop_
_entity.id
_entity.type
_entity.pdbx_description
1 polymer ?
#
loop_
_entity_poly.entity_id
_entity_poly.type
_entity_poly.pdbx_seq_one_letter_code
_entity_poly.pdbx_strand_id
1 'polypeptide(L)'
;MKTEKSDSKLVVVDYCRNCLKNLPPNAAFCDSCGGKIIKNRITFKNLLEDFNDRFLSIDGAFPKTFLALFTKPEDVIGGYINGVRKKYISAFGYFALSLSFAGIYVFVIKEYFIDDFFDEMAVPATQNQIQMNLVKKITLGLTEYQALLSILSIPIYALISRLVFWNYKQFNY
;
A
#
# COMPACT_ATOMS: atom_id res chain seq x y z
N MET A 1 -13.32 20.76 -38.02
CA MET A 1 -12.27 21.12 -37.05
C MET A 1 -11.12 20.15 -37.25
N LYS A 2 -10.07 20.59 -37.96
CA LYS A 2 -8.94 19.72 -38.32
C LYS A 2 -8.07 19.52 -37.08
N THR A 3 -8.04 18.31 -36.55
CA THR A 3 -7.13 17.93 -35.47
C THR A 3 -5.77 17.64 -36.07
N GLU A 4 -4.87 18.63 -36.00
CA GLU A 4 -3.46 18.41 -36.28
C GLU A 4 -2.83 17.56 -35.16
N LYS A 5 -1.98 16.61 -35.56
CA LYS A 5 -1.21 15.77 -34.64
C LYS A 5 -0.30 16.66 -33.80
N SER A 6 -0.55 16.71 -32.49
CA SER A 6 0.21 17.51 -31.54
C SER A 6 1.55 16.86 -31.25
N ASP A 7 2.60 17.52 -31.71
CA ASP A 7 4.01 17.27 -31.43
C ASP A 7 4.28 17.21 -29.92
N SER A 8 5.11 16.27 -29.50
CA SER A 8 5.50 15.98 -28.11
C SER A 8 6.51 17.00 -27.58
N LYS A 9 6.18 18.29 -27.60
CA LYS A 9 7.06 19.35 -27.04
C LYS A 9 6.82 19.50 -25.54
N LEU A 10 7.91 19.38 -24.76
CA LEU A 10 7.95 19.72 -23.34
C LEU A 10 7.59 21.20 -23.17
N VAL A 11 6.62 21.50 -22.31
CA VAL A 11 6.21 22.88 -22.01
C VAL A 11 7.20 23.47 -21.01
N VAL A 12 7.82 24.60 -21.34
CA VAL A 12 8.64 25.37 -20.40
C VAL A 12 7.72 26.03 -19.39
N VAL A 13 8.03 25.89 -18.10
CA VAL A 13 7.21 26.40 -16.98
C VAL A 13 8.10 27.25 -16.08
N ASP A 14 7.89 28.56 -16.11
CA ASP A 14 8.75 29.54 -15.40
C ASP A 14 8.25 29.89 -13.99
N TYR A 15 7.02 29.51 -13.64
CA TYR A 15 6.42 29.75 -12.34
C TYR A 15 5.62 28.54 -11.83
N CYS A 16 5.54 28.40 -10.52
CA CYS A 16 4.78 27.33 -9.87
C CYS A 16 3.29 27.56 -10.04
N ARG A 17 2.57 26.60 -10.60
CA ARG A 17 1.10 26.70 -10.75
C ARG A 17 0.32 26.65 -9.43
N ASN A 18 0.94 26.22 -8.33
CA ASN A 18 0.30 26.11 -7.03
C ASN A 18 0.46 27.39 -6.19
N CYS A 19 1.69 27.90 -6.07
CA CYS A 19 2.00 29.05 -5.22
C CYS A 19 2.51 30.29 -5.98
N LEU A 20 2.48 30.26 -7.31
CA LEU A 20 2.83 31.36 -8.22
C LEU A 20 4.27 31.92 -8.10
N LYS A 21 5.14 31.28 -7.32
CA LYS A 21 6.55 31.64 -7.20
C LYS A 21 7.32 31.27 -8.45
N ASN A 22 8.27 32.11 -8.84
CA ASN A 22 9.20 31.81 -9.94
C ASN A 22 10.01 30.55 -9.64
N LEU A 23 10.17 29.70 -10.66
CA LEU A 23 10.91 28.45 -10.56
C LEU A 23 12.32 28.62 -11.13
N PRO A 24 13.34 28.03 -10.51
CA PRO A 24 14.65 27.96 -11.14
C PRO A 24 14.59 27.12 -12.42
N PRO A 25 15.48 27.37 -13.39
CA PRO A 25 15.56 26.58 -14.61
C PRO A 25 15.76 25.10 -14.25
N ASN A 26 14.93 24.25 -14.85
CA ASN A 26 14.89 22.79 -14.61
C ASN A 26 14.39 22.32 -13.24
N ALA A 27 13.72 23.15 -12.44
CA ALA A 27 13.07 22.70 -11.20
C ALA A 27 12.16 21.47 -11.42
N ALA A 28 12.38 20.40 -10.66
CA ALA A 28 11.49 19.23 -10.61
C ALA A 28 10.37 19.39 -9.57
N PHE A 29 10.65 20.15 -8.50
CA PHE A 29 9.72 20.47 -7.43
C PHE A 29 9.83 21.96 -7.09
N CYS A 30 8.73 22.56 -6.62
CA CYS A 30 8.73 23.91 -6.07
C CYS A 30 9.35 23.88 -4.67
N ASP A 31 10.31 24.76 -4.42
CA ASP A 31 11.00 24.92 -3.14
C ASP A 31 10.09 25.50 -2.04
N SER A 32 9.09 26.30 -2.42
CA SER A 32 8.19 26.94 -1.47
C SER A 32 6.96 26.10 -1.09
N CYS A 33 6.39 25.33 -2.02
CA CYS A 33 5.16 24.55 -1.75
C CYS A 33 5.32 23.03 -1.88
N GLY A 34 6.50 22.54 -2.28
CA GLY A 34 6.76 21.12 -2.46
C GLY A 34 6.05 20.46 -3.66
N GLY A 35 5.31 21.23 -4.47
CA GLY A 35 4.59 20.70 -5.62
C GLY A 35 5.52 20.19 -6.73
N LYS A 36 5.29 18.97 -7.23
CA LYS A 36 5.97 18.42 -8.42
C LYS A 36 5.63 19.28 -9.65
N ILE A 37 6.65 19.69 -10.39
CA ILE A 37 6.48 20.48 -11.62
C ILE A 37 6.20 19.53 -12.78
N ILE A 38 4.96 19.52 -13.24
CA ILE A 38 4.52 18.66 -14.35
C ILE A 38 4.77 19.39 -15.67
N LYS A 39 5.75 18.88 -16.45
CA LYS A 39 6.13 19.41 -17.78
C LYS A 39 5.46 18.67 -18.94
N ASN A 40 4.90 17.49 -18.66
CA ASN A 40 4.28 16.63 -19.65
C ASN A 40 2.77 16.93 -19.77
N ARG A 41 2.19 16.67 -20.94
CA ARG A 41 0.73 16.68 -21.10
C ARG A 41 0.10 15.54 -20.30
N ILE A 42 -1.13 15.75 -19.85
CA ILE A 42 -1.93 14.68 -19.25
C ILE A 42 -2.24 13.67 -20.36
N THR A 43 -1.63 12.50 -20.26
CA THR A 43 -1.89 11.35 -21.12
C THR A 43 -2.13 10.15 -20.22
N PHE A 44 -2.85 9.14 -20.71
CA PHE A 44 -3.09 7.92 -19.93
C PHE A 44 -1.79 7.29 -19.42
N LYS A 45 -0.75 7.27 -20.26
CA LYS A 45 0.59 6.80 -19.88
C LYS A 45 1.18 7.62 -18.72
N ASN A 46 1.20 8.94 -18.82
CA ASN A 46 1.78 9.81 -17.77
C ASN A 46 0.98 9.75 -16.47
N LEU A 47 -0.34 9.56 -16.54
CA LEU A 47 -1.19 9.37 -15.37
C LEU A 47 -0.89 8.06 -14.64
N LEU A 48 -0.71 6.95 -15.38
CA LEU A 48 -0.33 5.68 -14.79
C LEU A 48 1.08 5.74 -14.17
N GLU A 49 2.01 6.42 -14.81
CA GLU A 49 3.36 6.65 -14.28
C GLU A 49 3.31 7.48 -12.98
N ASP A 50 2.55 8.57 -12.95
CA ASP A 50 2.35 9.37 -11.73
C ASP A 50 1.62 8.60 -10.61
N PHE A 51 0.70 7.70 -10.96
CA PHE A 51 0.04 6.80 -9.99
C PHE A 51 1.03 5.78 -9.41
N ASN A 52 1.84 5.16 -10.27
CA ASN A 52 2.88 4.24 -9.84
C ASN A 52 3.87 4.96 -8.93
N ASP A 53 4.41 6.12 -9.32
CA ASP A 53 5.33 6.92 -8.51
C ASP A 53 4.79 7.22 -7.11
N ARG A 54 3.50 7.58 -7.01
CA ARG A 54 2.88 8.07 -5.77
C ARG A 54 2.37 6.98 -4.84
N PHE A 55 1.80 5.91 -5.40
CA PHE A 55 1.04 4.93 -4.62
C PHE A 55 1.69 3.55 -4.58
N LEU A 56 2.12 3.03 -5.74
CA LEU A 56 2.61 1.65 -5.81
C LEU A 56 4.14 1.58 -5.66
N SER A 57 4.85 2.60 -6.12
CA SER A 57 6.31 2.70 -6.24
C SER A 57 6.95 1.39 -6.71
N ILE A 58 6.31 0.71 -7.69
CA ILE A 58 6.70 -0.63 -8.16
C ILE A 58 8.08 -0.61 -8.84
N ASP A 59 8.42 0.51 -9.50
CA ASP A 59 9.64 0.62 -10.32
C ASP A 59 10.93 0.69 -9.49
N GLY A 60 10.87 0.55 -8.16
CA GLY A 60 12.08 0.30 -7.38
C GLY A 60 11.94 0.28 -5.85
N ALA A 61 10.90 0.88 -5.27
CA ALA A 61 10.77 0.91 -3.81
C ALA A 61 10.05 -0.33 -3.28
N PHE A 62 9.00 -0.83 -3.95
CA PHE A 62 8.24 -2.00 -3.49
C PHE A 62 9.11 -3.26 -3.37
N PRO A 63 9.71 -3.80 -4.45
CA PRO A 63 10.48 -5.05 -4.36
C PRO A 63 11.69 -4.91 -3.43
N LYS A 64 12.29 -3.72 -3.38
CA LYS A 64 13.38 -3.40 -2.45
C LYS A 64 12.92 -3.42 -1.00
N THR A 65 11.77 -2.83 -0.69
CA THR A 65 11.20 -2.82 0.67
C THR A 65 10.79 -4.23 1.08
N PHE A 66 10.11 -4.96 0.19
CA PHE A 66 9.70 -6.33 0.41
C PHE A 66 10.90 -7.21 0.76
N LEU A 67 11.95 -7.23 -0.07
CA LEU A 67 13.14 -8.04 0.19
C LEU A 67 13.93 -7.55 1.41
N ALA A 68 14.05 -6.24 1.62
CA ALA A 68 14.78 -5.67 2.76
C ALA A 68 14.07 -5.92 4.09
N LEU A 69 12.74 -6.01 4.14
CA LEU A 69 12.03 -6.39 5.37
C LEU A 69 12.35 -7.82 5.81
N PHE A 70 12.62 -8.73 4.88
CA PHE A 70 13.03 -10.11 5.21
C PHE A 70 14.52 -10.24 5.53
N THR A 71 15.37 -9.42 4.91
CA THR A 71 16.84 -9.58 4.99
C THR A 71 17.55 -8.59 5.91
N LYS A 72 17.04 -7.36 6.02
CA LYS A 72 17.62 -6.23 6.77
C LYS A 72 16.52 -5.29 7.32
N PRO A 73 15.61 -5.79 8.19
CA PRO A 73 14.48 -5.01 8.69
C PRO A 73 14.91 -3.74 9.44
N GLU A 74 16.08 -3.73 10.08
CA GLU A 74 16.64 -2.58 10.78
C GLU A 74 16.93 -1.38 9.86
N ASP A 75 17.33 -1.61 8.61
CA ASP A 75 17.58 -0.55 7.63
C ASP A 75 16.27 0.08 7.15
N VAL A 76 15.20 -0.74 7.03
CA VAL A 76 13.87 -0.26 6.63
C VAL A 76 13.21 0.49 7.78
N ILE A 77 13.06 -0.15 8.93
CA ILE A 77 12.33 0.37 10.09
C ILE A 77 13.11 1.52 10.72
N GLY A 78 14.40 1.31 11.01
CA GLY A 78 15.27 2.34 11.56
C GLY A 78 15.45 3.51 10.59
N GLY A 79 15.59 3.24 9.30
CA GLY A 79 15.61 4.29 8.27
C GLY A 79 14.33 5.13 8.28
N TYR A 80 13.16 4.50 8.37
CA TYR A 80 11.87 5.21 8.40
C TYR A 80 11.71 6.07 9.65
N ILE A 81 12.13 5.58 10.82
CA ILE A 81 12.15 6.33 12.09
C ILE A 81 13.08 7.54 11.98
N ASN A 82 14.27 7.36 11.40
CA ASN A 82 15.26 8.42 11.19
C ASN A 82 14.91 9.39 10.04
N GLY A 83 13.72 9.28 9.44
CA GLY A 83 13.22 10.24 8.45
C GLY A 83 13.52 9.92 6.99
N VAL A 84 13.99 8.71 6.66
CA VAL A 84 14.17 8.27 5.27
C VAL A 84 12.80 8.03 4.63
N ARG A 85 12.43 8.83 3.62
CA ARG A 85 11.10 8.77 2.98
C ARG A 85 11.05 8.21 1.56
N LYS A 86 12.17 8.21 0.82
CA LYS A 86 12.22 7.74 -0.59
C LYS A 86 12.93 6.41 -0.82
N LYS A 87 13.76 5.95 0.11
CA LYS A 87 14.57 4.72 -0.06
C LYS A 87 13.70 3.45 -0.09
N TYR A 88 12.63 3.47 0.69
CA TYR A 88 11.66 2.40 0.89
C TYR A 88 10.25 2.97 0.80
N ILE A 89 9.26 2.11 0.60
CA ILE A 89 7.85 2.49 0.66
C ILE A 89 7.51 2.95 2.08
N SER A 90 6.65 3.97 2.18
CA SER A 90 6.16 4.45 3.47
C SER A 90 5.39 3.36 4.22
N ALA A 91 5.43 3.36 5.56
CA ALA A 91 4.70 2.37 6.36
C ALA A 91 3.21 2.28 5.97
N PHE A 92 2.55 3.44 5.79
CA PHE A 92 1.17 3.51 5.35
C PHE A 92 0.97 2.97 3.92
N GLY A 93 1.86 3.34 2.98
CA GLY A 93 1.78 2.84 1.61
C GLY A 93 1.95 1.32 1.52
N TYR A 94 2.86 0.75 2.31
CA TYR A 94 3.06 -0.69 2.39
C TYR A 94 1.84 -1.40 2.99
N PHE A 95 1.26 -0.84 4.05
CA PHE A 95 0.03 -1.35 4.65
C PHE A 95 -1.16 -1.31 3.68
N ALA A 96 -1.35 -0.20 2.96
CA ALA A 96 -2.40 -0.07 1.96
C ALA A 96 -2.26 -1.10 0.83
N LEU A 97 -1.03 -1.29 0.32
CA LEU A 97 -0.74 -2.34 -0.66
C LEU A 97 -1.07 -3.74 -0.11
N SER A 98 -0.65 -4.04 1.11
CA SER A 98 -0.96 -5.31 1.78
C SER A 98 -2.47 -5.53 1.89
N LEU A 99 -3.23 -4.48 2.19
CA LEU A 99 -4.68 -4.54 2.29
C LEU A 99 -5.34 -4.79 0.92
N SER A 100 -4.82 -4.16 -0.14
CA SER A 100 -5.28 -4.41 -1.51
C SER A 100 -5.04 -5.86 -1.93
N PHE A 101 -3.85 -6.40 -1.69
CA PHE A 101 -3.55 -7.82 -1.97
C PHE A 101 -4.41 -8.76 -1.13
N ALA A 102 -4.58 -8.47 0.16
CA ALA A 102 -5.43 -9.25 1.04
C ALA A 102 -6.90 -9.24 0.59
N GLY A 103 -7.41 -8.09 0.12
CA GLY A 103 -8.77 -7.97 -0.42
C GLY A 103 -8.97 -8.82 -1.67
N ILE A 104 -8.01 -8.79 -2.61
CA ILE A 104 -8.02 -9.65 -3.81
C ILE A 104 -7.98 -11.13 -3.39
N TYR A 105 -7.10 -11.48 -2.45
CA TYR A 105 -6.98 -12.83 -1.92
C TYR A 105 -8.30 -13.31 -1.28
N VAL A 106 -8.92 -12.50 -0.42
CA VAL A 106 -10.21 -12.81 0.21
C VAL A 106 -11.31 -12.97 -0.83
N PHE A 107 -11.35 -12.10 -1.84
CA PHE A 107 -12.31 -12.22 -2.94
C PHE A 107 -12.17 -13.55 -3.67
N VAL A 108 -10.94 -13.93 -4.05
CA VAL A 108 -10.68 -15.20 -4.75
C VAL A 108 -11.06 -16.40 -3.88
N ILE A 109 -10.66 -16.41 -2.61
CA ILE A 109 -10.99 -17.51 -1.70
C ILE A 109 -12.49 -17.64 -1.49
N LYS A 110 -13.18 -16.52 -1.26
CA LYS A 110 -14.62 -16.52 -0.99
C LYS A 110 -15.45 -16.98 -2.20
N GLU A 111 -15.06 -16.57 -3.40
CA GLU A 111 -15.84 -16.89 -4.60
C GLU A 111 -15.53 -18.29 -5.15
N TYR A 112 -14.28 -18.74 -5.05
CA TYR A 112 -13.84 -19.95 -5.76
C TYR A 112 -13.43 -21.13 -4.88
N PHE A 113 -13.15 -20.93 -3.59
CA PHE A 113 -12.52 -21.97 -2.77
C PHE A 113 -13.26 -22.27 -1.46
N ILE A 114 -14.04 -21.34 -0.92
CA ILE A 114 -14.58 -21.48 0.45
C ILE A 114 -15.64 -22.57 0.54
N ASP A 115 -16.52 -22.69 -0.45
CA ASP A 115 -17.59 -23.70 -0.43
C ASP A 115 -17.01 -25.11 -0.60
N ASP A 116 -16.16 -25.30 -1.62
CA ASP A 116 -15.43 -26.56 -1.84
C ASP A 116 -14.61 -26.96 -0.60
N PHE A 117 -13.89 -26.01 0.01
CA PHE A 117 -13.12 -26.26 1.23
C PHE A 117 -13.99 -26.75 2.39
N PHE A 118 -15.15 -26.14 2.61
CA PHE A 118 -16.05 -26.55 3.71
C PHE A 118 -16.79 -27.86 3.41
N ASP A 119 -17.10 -28.12 2.15
CA ASP A 119 -17.78 -29.34 1.71
C ASP A 119 -16.84 -30.56 1.78
N GLU A 120 -15.55 -30.40 1.42
CA GLU A 120 -14.53 -31.45 1.59
C GLU A 120 -14.22 -31.73 3.08
N MET A 121 -14.26 -30.69 3.91
CA MET A 121 -13.99 -30.80 5.35
C MET A 121 -15.19 -31.40 6.13
N ALA A 122 -16.37 -31.49 5.51
CA ALA A 122 -17.56 -32.10 6.10
C ALA A 122 -17.46 -33.64 6.08
N VAL A 123 -16.75 -34.21 7.06
CA VAL A 123 -16.71 -35.66 7.33
C VAL A 123 -18.14 -36.22 7.48
N PRO A 124 -18.48 -37.42 6.94
CA PRO A 124 -19.83 -37.98 7.00
C PRO A 124 -20.15 -38.57 8.38
N ALA A 125 -20.14 -37.74 9.42
CA ALA A 125 -20.62 -38.09 10.76
C ALA A 125 -21.61 -37.03 11.24
N THR A 126 -22.85 -37.47 11.38
CA THR A 126 -24.13 -36.75 11.60
C THR A 126 -24.21 -35.84 12.85
N GLN A 127 -23.13 -35.68 13.63
CA GLN A 127 -23.04 -34.72 14.74
C GLN A 127 -22.18 -33.48 14.44
N ASN A 128 -21.41 -33.50 13.35
CA ASN A 128 -20.48 -32.42 13.00
C ASN A 128 -21.09 -31.34 12.10
N GLN A 129 -22.27 -31.55 11.50
CA GLN A 129 -22.85 -30.59 10.54
C GLN A 129 -23.24 -29.24 11.15
N ILE A 130 -23.77 -29.23 12.38
CA ILE A 130 -24.10 -27.98 13.09
C ILE A 130 -22.81 -27.21 13.42
N GLN A 131 -21.76 -27.92 13.86
CA GLN A 131 -20.46 -27.32 14.15
C GLN A 131 -19.81 -26.78 12.87
N MET A 132 -19.85 -27.53 11.77
CA MET A 132 -19.30 -27.11 10.47
C MET A 132 -20.03 -25.89 9.90
N ASN A 133 -21.35 -25.84 9.98
CA ASN A 133 -22.13 -24.66 9.56
C ASN A 133 -21.83 -23.43 10.41
N LEU A 134 -21.60 -23.61 11.72
CA LEU A 134 -21.17 -22.54 12.61
C LEU A 134 -19.77 -22.02 12.24
N VAL A 135 -18.80 -22.93 12.03
CA VAL A 135 -17.44 -22.58 11.62
C VAL A 135 -17.44 -21.88 10.26
N LYS A 136 -18.23 -22.35 9.28
CA LYS A 136 -18.40 -21.71 7.98
C LYS A 136 -18.93 -20.29 8.12
N LYS A 137 -19.99 -20.10 8.91
CA LYS A 137 -20.59 -18.77 9.14
C LYS A 137 -19.63 -17.81 9.84
N ILE A 138 -18.88 -18.27 10.85
CA ILE A 138 -17.87 -17.46 11.53
C ILE A 138 -16.75 -17.08 10.57
N THR A 139 -16.24 -18.05 9.80
CA THR A 139 -15.16 -17.83 8.84
C THR A 139 -15.57 -16.83 7.77
N LEU A 140 -16.76 -17.00 7.17
CA LEU A 140 -17.30 -16.05 6.20
C LEU A 140 -17.45 -14.64 6.81
N GLY A 141 -18.00 -14.53 8.02
CA GLY A 141 -18.12 -13.25 8.72
C GLY A 141 -16.76 -12.58 8.97
N LEU A 142 -15.74 -13.33 9.42
CA LEU A 142 -14.40 -12.79 9.62
C LEU A 142 -13.75 -12.35 8.30
N THR A 143 -13.94 -13.11 7.22
CA THR A 143 -13.41 -12.76 5.90
C THR A 143 -14.06 -11.51 5.32
N GLU A 144 -15.35 -11.30 5.55
CA GLU A 144 -16.08 -10.12 5.07
C GLU A 144 -15.55 -8.82 5.71
N TYR A 145 -15.17 -8.88 6.99
CA TYR A 145 -14.60 -7.74 7.71
C TYR A 145 -13.07 -7.76 7.79
N GLN A 146 -12.39 -8.56 6.97
CA GLN A 146 -10.92 -8.75 7.04
C GLN A 146 -10.15 -7.43 7.03
N ALA A 147 -10.56 -6.46 6.21
CA ALA A 147 -9.89 -5.17 6.13
C ALA A 147 -10.03 -4.35 7.43
N LEU A 148 -11.22 -4.34 8.03
CA LEU A 148 -11.50 -3.66 9.29
C LEU A 148 -10.77 -4.34 10.45
N LEU A 149 -10.77 -5.68 10.49
CA LEU A 149 -10.01 -6.46 11.47
C LEU A 149 -8.50 -6.18 11.36
N SER A 150 -7.98 -6.02 10.14
CA SER A 150 -6.57 -5.66 9.92
C SER A 150 -6.23 -4.29 10.51
N ILE A 151 -7.11 -3.30 10.37
CA ILE A 151 -6.93 -1.97 10.98
C ILE A 151 -7.02 -2.06 12.51
N LEU A 152 -8.00 -2.79 13.04
CA LEU A 152 -8.20 -2.97 14.48
C LEU A 152 -7.05 -3.74 15.15
N SER A 153 -6.29 -4.54 14.38
CA SER A 153 -5.11 -5.23 14.87
C SER A 153 -3.91 -4.30 15.14
N ILE A 154 -3.86 -3.11 14.54
CA ILE A 154 -2.72 -2.17 14.68
C ILE A 154 -2.48 -1.77 16.15
N PRO A 155 -3.49 -1.28 16.92
CA PRO A 155 -3.31 -1.02 18.34
C PRO A 155 -2.83 -2.23 19.14
N ILE A 156 -3.33 -3.42 18.81
CA ILE A 156 -2.97 -4.67 19.49
C ILE A 156 -1.49 -4.97 19.26
N TYR A 157 -1.02 -4.90 18.00
CA TYR A 157 0.40 -5.08 17.67
C TYR A 157 1.28 -3.99 18.28
N ALA A 158 0.80 -2.75 18.37
CA ALA A 158 1.52 -1.68 19.05
C ALA A 158 1.68 -1.96 20.55
N LEU A 159 0.63 -2.46 21.22
CA LEU A 159 0.70 -2.86 22.63
C LEU A 159 1.66 -4.03 22.82
N ILE A 160 1.58 -5.06 21.98
CA ILE A 160 2.50 -6.20 22.02
C ILE A 160 3.95 -5.73 21.83
N SER A 161 4.20 -4.88 20.82
CA SER A 161 5.52 -4.30 20.56
C SER A 161 6.04 -3.55 21.78
N ARG A 162 5.20 -2.71 22.41
CA ARG A 162 5.57 -1.98 23.63
C ARG A 162 5.89 -2.90 24.81
N LEU A 163 5.17 -4.01 24.95
CA LEU A 163 5.45 -5.01 25.98
C LEU A 163 6.77 -5.75 25.72
N VAL A 164 7.01 -6.18 24.48
CA VAL A 164 8.24 -6.89 24.08
C VAL A 164 9.47 -5.99 24.22
N PHE A 165 9.38 -4.73 23.80
CA PHE A 165 10.48 -3.77 23.84
C PHE A 165 10.47 -2.87 25.08
N TRP A 166 9.79 -3.26 26.16
CA TRP A 166 9.67 -2.45 27.38
C TRP A 166 11.02 -1.98 27.95
N ASN A 167 12.05 -2.83 27.84
CA ASN A 167 13.41 -2.51 28.31
C ASN A 167 14.31 -1.82 27.26
N TYR A 168 13.89 -1.72 25.99
CA TYR A 168 14.69 -1.17 24.90
C TYR A 168 14.20 0.24 24.52
N LYS A 169 14.77 1.26 25.17
CA LYS A 169 14.40 2.68 24.96
C LYS A 169 14.56 3.18 23.53
N GLN A 170 15.42 2.54 22.72
CA GLN A 170 15.68 2.93 21.33
C GLN A 170 14.54 2.65 20.34
N PHE A 171 13.56 1.82 20.72
CA PHE A 171 12.42 1.42 19.88
C PHE A 171 11.06 1.79 20.48
N ASN A 172 11.06 2.51 21.61
CA ASN A 172 9.86 2.92 22.32
C ASN A 172 9.53 4.38 21.94
N TYR A 173 9.03 4.57 20.72
CA TYR A 173 8.57 5.86 20.19
C TYR A 173 7.07 6.05 20.38
#